data_AF-A0A2V9S3A8-F1
#
_entry.id   AF-A0A2V9S3A8-F1
#
_cell.length_a   1.000
_cell.length_b   1.000
_cell.length_c   1.000
_cell.angle_alpha   90.00
_cell.angle_beta   90.00
_cell.angle_gamma   90.00
#
_symmetry.space_group_name_H-M   'P 1'
#
loop_
_entity.id
_entity.type
_entity.pdbx_description
1 polymer ?
#
loop_
_entity_poly.entity_id
_entity_poly.type
_entity_poly.pdbx_seq_one_letter_code
_entity_poly.pdbx_strand_id
1 'polypeptide(L)'
;MESGDRTEPARSSENQEEARKIRRLQVMISMVMSVISQDSSLTLEEASELVAGAKRAALAMFPDKEFAYDILYKPRLQRLMNERFRLQ
;
A
#
# COMPACT_ATOMS: atom_id res chain seq x y z
N MET A 1 31.17 -17.83 -33.71
CA MET A 1 29.94 -17.13 -34.10
C MET A 1 28.83 -18.14 -33.86
N GLU A 2 27.89 -18.00 -32.94
CA GLU A 2 27.34 -16.84 -32.26
C GLU A 2 26.76 -17.33 -30.92
N SER A 3 27.12 -16.67 -29.83
CA SER A 3 26.62 -16.97 -28.49
C SER A 3 25.17 -16.50 -28.39
N GLY A 4 24.22 -17.44 -28.51
CA GLY A 4 22.79 -17.18 -28.36
C GLY A 4 22.39 -16.90 -26.91
N ASP A 5 21.85 -15.71 -26.73
CA ASP A 5 21.12 -15.13 -25.61
C ASP A 5 20.43 -16.15 -24.66
N ARG A 6 20.75 -16.05 -23.36
CA ARG A 6 20.11 -16.80 -22.26
C ARG A 6 19.69 -15.86 -21.13
N THR A 7 19.04 -14.73 -21.41
CA THR A 7 18.72 -13.75 -20.34
C THR A 7 17.25 -13.28 -20.30
N GLU A 8 16.31 -14.09 -20.76
CA GLU A 8 14.88 -13.70 -20.82
C GLU A 8 13.90 -14.28 -19.76
N PRO A 9 14.14 -15.38 -19.01
CA PRO A 9 13.12 -15.88 -18.07
C PRO A 9 13.01 -15.07 -16.76
N ALA A 10 14.11 -14.54 -16.21
CA ALA A 10 14.14 -13.92 -14.87
C ALA A 10 13.40 -12.57 -14.77
N ARG A 11 13.46 -11.74 -15.82
CA ARG A 11 12.74 -10.44 -15.86
C ARG A 11 11.22 -10.61 -15.85
N SER A 12 10.71 -11.71 -16.40
CA SER A 12 9.27 -12.00 -16.45
C SER A 12 8.71 -12.42 -15.09
N SER A 13 9.51 -13.10 -14.26
CA SER A 13 9.11 -13.53 -12.91
C SER A 13 9.13 -12.39 -11.91
N GLU A 14 10.15 -11.53 -11.94
CA GLU A 14 10.25 -10.37 -11.05
C GLU A 14 9.07 -9.39 -11.27
N ASN A 15 8.71 -9.14 -12.53
CA ASN A 15 7.55 -8.31 -12.88
C ASN A 15 6.22 -8.91 -12.37
N GLN A 16 6.08 -10.23 -12.39
CA GLN A 16 4.89 -10.90 -11.87
C GLN A 16 4.81 -10.84 -10.35
N GLU A 17 5.94 -10.99 -9.65
CA GLU A 17 5.99 -10.84 -8.20
C GLU A 17 5.68 -9.42 -7.76
N GLU A 18 6.22 -8.42 -8.46
CA GLU A 18 5.90 -7.02 -8.21
C GLU A 18 4.41 -6.74 -8.45
N ALA A 19 3.84 -7.22 -9.55
CA ALA A 19 2.41 -7.08 -9.83
C ALA A 19 1.55 -7.74 -8.73
N ARG A 20 1.96 -8.91 -8.21
CA ARG A 20 1.28 -9.58 -7.09
C ARG A 20 1.36 -8.74 -5.81
N LYS A 21 2.52 -8.18 -5.48
CA LYS A 21 2.68 -7.29 -4.31
C LYS A 21 1.82 -6.04 -4.44
N ILE A 22 1.74 -5.44 -5.63
CA ILE A 22 0.91 -4.25 -5.89
C ILE A 22 -0.57 -4.58 -5.65
N ARG A 23 -1.06 -5.69 -6.22
CA ARG A 23 -2.46 -6.12 -6.01
C ARG A 23 -2.75 -6.38 -4.53
N ARG A 24 -1.84 -7.05 -3.81
CA ARG A 24 -1.97 -7.28 -2.37
C ARG A 24 -2.05 -5.98 -1.58
N LEU A 25 -1.18 -5.01 -1.89
CA LEU A 25 -1.20 -3.70 -1.25
C LEU A 25 -2.51 -2.95 -1.54
N GLN A 26 -3.00 -2.97 -2.78
CA GLN A 26 -4.27 -2.33 -3.15
C GLN A 26 -5.45 -2.90 -2.37
N VAL A 27 -5.53 -4.22 -2.23
CA VAL A 27 -6.58 -4.89 -1.44
C VAL A 27 -6.47 -4.49 0.02
N MET A 28 -5.28 -4.56 0.61
CA MET A 28 -5.05 -4.16 2.00
C MET A 28 -5.45 -2.70 2.26
N ILE A 29 -5.02 -1.77 1.41
CA ILE A 29 -5.35 -0.35 1.56
C ILE A 29 -6.87 -0.14 1.44
N SER A 30 -7.53 -0.84 0.51
CA SER A 30 -8.99 -0.79 0.37
C SER A 30 -9.70 -1.30 1.63
N MET A 31 -9.19 -2.37 2.25
CA MET A 31 -9.71 -2.89 3.52
C MET A 31 -9.54 -1.88 4.66
N VAL A 32 -8.36 -1.29 4.81
CA VAL A 32 -8.10 -0.26 5.83
C VAL A 32 -9.03 0.94 5.67
N MET A 33 -9.20 1.42 4.43
CA MET A 33 -10.14 2.52 4.15
C MET A 33 -11.59 2.13 4.49
N SER A 34 -12.00 0.89 4.17
CA SER A 34 -13.33 0.37 4.48
C SER A 34 -13.58 0.33 6.00
N VAL A 35 -12.63 -0.19 6.78
CA VAL A 35 -12.74 -0.28 8.24
C VAL A 35 -12.88 1.11 8.86
N ILE A 36 -11.99 2.04 8.51
CA ILE A 36 -12.02 3.42 9.04
C ILE A 36 -13.33 4.13 8.68
N SER A 37 -13.85 3.89 7.47
CA SER A 37 -15.09 4.52 7.00
C SER A 37 -16.35 3.93 7.62
N GLN A 38 -16.39 2.63 7.89
CA GLN A 38 -17.63 1.91 8.21
C GLN A 38 -17.79 1.62 9.71
N ASP A 39 -16.69 1.42 10.44
CA ASP A 39 -16.75 1.14 11.86
C ASP A 39 -16.96 2.46 12.64
N SER A 40 -18.17 2.64 13.17
CA SER A 40 -18.53 3.81 13.99
C SER A 40 -17.89 3.79 15.38
N SER A 41 -17.52 2.60 15.88
CA SER A 41 -16.90 2.43 17.21
C SER A 41 -15.40 2.68 17.21
N LEU A 42 -14.77 2.64 16.04
CA LEU A 42 -13.34 2.88 15.86
C LEU A 42 -12.93 4.26 16.38
N THR A 43 -11.94 4.26 17.28
CA THR A 43 -11.35 5.48 17.83
C THR A 43 -10.33 6.08 16.88
N LEU A 44 -9.98 7.35 17.12
CA LEU A 44 -8.92 8.04 16.36
C LEU A 44 -7.57 7.33 16.48
N GLU A 45 -7.26 6.80 17.67
CA GLU A 45 -6.00 6.10 17.93
C GLU A 45 -5.92 4.78 17.16
N GLU A 46 -6.97 3.95 17.22
CA GLU A 46 -7.04 2.69 16.46
C GLU A 46 -6.99 2.93 14.95
N ALA A 47 -7.71 3.94 14.46
CA ALA A 47 -7.66 4.31 13.05
C ALA A 47 -6.26 4.79 12.62
N SER A 48 -5.58 5.54 13.48
CA SER A 48 -4.20 5.97 13.25
C SER A 48 -3.24 4.78 13.20
N GLU A 49 -3.44 3.80 14.08
CA GLU A 49 -2.62 2.58 14.09
C GLU A 49 -2.86 1.72 12.84
N LEU A 50 -4.09 1.64 12.33
CA LEU A 50 -4.38 0.98 11.04
C LEU A 50 -3.65 1.66 9.88
N VAL A 51 -3.62 2.99 9.84
CA VAL A 51 -2.89 3.78 8.82
C VAL A 51 -1.38 3.54 8.95
N ALA A 52 -0.84 3.57 10.16
CA ALA A 52 0.57 3.31 10.43
C ALA A 52 0.96 1.88 10.04
N GLY A 53 0.11 0.89 10.35
CA GLY A 53 0.26 -0.51 9.97
C GLY A 53 0.28 -0.69 8.46
N ALA A 54 -0.63 -0.03 7.74
CA ALA A 54 -0.65 -0.04 6.27
C ALA A 54 0.65 0.51 5.67
N LYS A 55 1.18 1.62 6.22
CA LYS A 55 2.47 2.17 5.80
C LYS A 55 3.61 1.17 6.03
N ARG A 56 3.71 0.59 7.23
CA ARG A 56 4.74 -0.40 7.55
C ARG A 56 4.68 -1.61 6.62
N ALA A 57 3.48 -2.10 6.32
CA ALA A 57 3.29 -3.22 5.39
C ALA A 57 3.69 -2.86 3.95
N ALA A 58 3.36 -1.64 3.49
CA ALA A 58 3.79 -1.16 2.17
C ALA A 58 5.31 -1.08 2.06
N LEU A 59 5.99 -0.54 3.09
CA LEU A 59 7.45 -0.45 3.13
C LEU A 59 8.12 -1.82 3.26
N ALA A 60 7.51 -2.78 3.98
CA ALA A 60 8.02 -4.15 4.01
C ALA A 60 7.92 -4.86 2.66
N MET A 61 6.88 -4.57 1.86
CA MET A 61 6.73 -5.11 0.50
C MET A 61 7.61 -4.39 -0.53
N PHE A 62 7.85 -3.09 -0.32
CA PHE A 62 8.57 -2.20 -1.22
C PHE A 62 9.50 -1.23 -0.44
N PRO A 63 10.66 -1.71 0.05
CA PRO A 63 11.54 -0.93 0.93
C PRO A 63 11.98 0.42 0.35
N ASP A 64 12.23 0.46 -0.97
CA ASP A 64 12.73 1.66 -1.66
C ASP A 64 11.63 2.53 -2.28
N LYS A 65 10.34 2.27 -1.97
CA LYS A 65 9.19 2.94 -2.60
C LYS A 65 8.35 3.76 -1.62
N GLU A 66 8.95 4.25 -0.53
CA GLU A 66 8.27 5.11 0.44
C GLU A 66 7.67 6.36 -0.20
N PHE A 67 8.44 7.06 -1.04
CA PHE A 67 7.97 8.26 -1.71
C PHE A 67 6.74 8.01 -2.59
N ALA A 68 6.70 6.88 -3.29
CA ALA A 68 5.55 6.49 -4.10
C ALA A 68 4.33 6.21 -3.22
N TYR A 69 4.50 5.56 -2.06
CA TYR A 69 3.43 5.38 -1.09
C TYR A 69 2.87 6.72 -0.59
N ASP A 70 3.76 7.63 -0.21
CA ASP A 70 3.42 8.94 0.33
C ASP A 70 2.69 9.81 -0.71
N ILE A 71 2.95 9.66 -2.01
CA ILE A 71 2.18 10.34 -3.06
C ILE A 71 0.81 9.68 -3.29
N LEU A 72 0.76 8.34 -3.35
CA LEU A 72 -0.43 7.63 -3.82
C LEU A 72 -1.49 7.43 -2.73
N TYR A 73 -1.08 7.16 -1.49
CA TYR A 73 -1.97 6.65 -0.45
C TYR A 73 -2.15 7.61 0.72
N LYS A 74 -1.08 8.26 1.16
CA LYS A 74 -1.12 9.23 2.27
C LYS A 74 -2.20 10.31 2.12
N PRO A 75 -2.35 11.02 0.98
CA PRO A 75 -3.40 12.04 0.87
C PRO A 75 -4.81 11.46 0.98
N ARG A 76 -5.03 10.22 0.52
CA ARG A 76 -6.33 9.54 0.57
C ARG A 76 -6.67 9.15 2.00
N LEU A 77 -5.70 8.58 2.71
CA LEU A 77 -5.85 8.19 4.13
C LEU A 77 -6.02 9.43 5.02
N GLN A 78 -5.25 10.50 4.80
CA GLN A 78 -5.41 11.76 5.53
C GLN A 78 -6.79 12.36 5.34
N ARG A 79 -7.28 12.42 4.09
CA ARG A 79 -8.63 12.90 3.81
C ARG A 79 -9.69 12.08 4.53
N LEU A 80 -9.59 10.75 4.48
CA LEU A 80 -10.50 9.85 5.18
C LEU A 80 -10.49 10.09 6.70
N MET A 81 -9.30 10.25 7.30
CA MET A 81 -9.16 10.55 8.73
C MET A 81 -9.80 11.90 9.09
N ASN A 82 -9.54 12.94 8.30
CA ASN A 82 -10.10 14.27 8.52
C ASN A 82 -11.63 14.26 8.42
N GLU A 83 -12.19 13.56 7.42
CA GLU A 83 -13.64 13.45 7.25
C GLU A 83 -14.30 12.65 8.39
N ARG A 84 -13.72 11.51 8.76
CA ARG A 84 -14.26 10.59 9.78
C ARG A 84 -14.19 11.15 11.20
N PHE A 85 -13.13 11.87 11.53
CA PHE A 85 -12.84 12.37 12.88
C PHE A 85 -12.93 13.89 13.01
N ARG A 86 -13.28 14.60 11.93
CA ARG A 86 -13.43 16.07 11.88
C ARG A 86 -12.17 16.82 12.33
N LEU A 87 -11.01 16.30 11.94
CA LEU A 87 -9.71 16.92 12.19
C LEU A 87 -9.57 18.09 11.21
N GLN A 88 -9.51 19.32 11.73
CA GLN A 88 -9.31 20.55 10.95
C GLN A 88 -7.84 20.87 10.77
#